data_AF-A0AAD3DXU8-F1
#
_entry.id   AF-A0AAD3DXU8-F1
#
_cell.length_a   1.000
_cell.length_b   1.000
_cell.length_c   1.000
_cell.angle_alpha   90.00
_cell.angle_beta   90.00
_cell.angle_gamma   90.00
#
_symmetry.space_group_name_H-M   'P 1'
#
loop_
_entity.id
_entity.type
_entity.pdbx_description
1 polymer ?
#
loop_
_entity_poly.entity_id
_entity_poly.type
_entity_poly.pdbx_seq_one_letter_code
_entity_poly.pdbx_strand_id
1 'polypeptide(L)'
;MSCKADAKYNFAKASEHDELVFGSARPGAPQQRCYNPEDKVTPAEVDDWAAFMTSHGVQRVVSLLSDKELDTYEQPLSTSLSRSFKRAINVDTKAPGGADTLLKELQDAMQAQEKVVVHCWGGGGRSGLALAAWLVRQHGLTPEQAAQHVMEFSRSQGASRRADVEQLKEFLATATAAPSSL
;
A
#
# COMPACT_ATOMS: atom_id res chain seq x y z
N MET A 1 -9.52 18.39 -9.79
CA MET A 1 -8.41 17.43 -9.95
C MET A 1 -9.01 16.07 -10.28
N SER A 2 -8.60 15.45 -11.38
CA SER A 2 -9.18 14.18 -11.84
C SER A 2 -8.90 13.05 -10.84
N CYS A 3 -9.95 12.33 -10.44
CA CYS A 3 -9.88 11.14 -9.57
C CYS A 3 -9.48 9.86 -10.30
N LYS A 4 -9.15 9.94 -11.59
CA LYS A 4 -8.70 8.79 -12.40
C LYS A 4 -7.20 8.61 -12.26
N ALA A 5 -6.79 7.39 -11.93
CA ALA A 5 -5.45 6.90 -12.23
C ALA A 5 -5.54 6.16 -13.57
N ASP A 6 -4.54 6.31 -14.42
CA ASP A 6 -4.49 5.63 -15.71
C ASP A 6 -4.10 4.15 -15.54
N ALA A 7 -3.35 3.85 -14.48
CA ALA A 7 -3.02 2.49 -14.08
C ALA A 7 -4.23 1.77 -13.43
N LYS A 8 -4.52 0.54 -13.87
CA LYS A 8 -5.54 -0.33 -13.27
C LYS A 8 -5.25 -0.51 -11.77
N TYR A 9 -6.28 -0.34 -10.93
CA TYR A 9 -6.18 -0.32 -9.47
C TYR A 9 -5.13 0.64 -8.92
N ASN A 10 -4.76 1.69 -9.65
CA ASN A 10 -3.70 2.61 -9.25
C ASN A 10 -2.38 1.86 -8.88
N PHE A 11 -2.12 0.71 -9.52
CA PHE A 11 -1.00 -0.18 -9.21
C PHE A 11 0.31 0.37 -9.78
N ALA A 12 1.32 0.51 -8.94
CA ALA A 12 2.66 0.93 -9.35
C ALA A 12 3.70 0.56 -8.30
N LYS A 13 4.97 0.40 -8.72
CA LYS A 13 6.13 0.22 -7.83
C LYS A 13 6.30 1.43 -6.89
N ALA A 14 6.94 1.20 -5.75
CA ALA A 14 7.22 2.24 -4.75
C ALA A 14 8.15 3.33 -5.31
N SER A 15 9.24 2.90 -5.94
CA SER A 15 10.27 3.75 -6.52
C SER A 15 11.03 2.99 -7.61
N GLU A 16 11.89 3.67 -8.35
CA GLU A 16 12.83 3.03 -9.28
C GLU A 16 13.90 2.17 -8.57
N HIS A 17 14.07 2.35 -7.26
CA HIS A 17 14.98 1.58 -6.42
C HIS A 17 14.34 0.32 -5.83
N ASP A 18 13.04 0.10 -6.02
CA ASP A 18 12.31 -1.05 -5.48
C ASP A 18 11.71 -1.93 -6.57
N GLU A 19 12.09 -3.21 -6.58
CA GLU A 19 11.50 -4.22 -7.48
C GLU A 19 10.40 -5.05 -6.83
N LEU A 20 10.32 -5.05 -5.49
CA LEU A 20 9.44 -5.93 -4.73
C LEU A 20 8.32 -5.21 -3.96
N VAL A 21 8.39 -3.89 -3.79
CA VAL A 21 7.37 -3.12 -3.04
C VAL A 21 6.49 -2.30 -4.00
N PHE A 22 5.18 -2.49 -3.88
CA PHE A 22 4.18 -1.88 -4.74
C PHE A 22 3.10 -1.16 -3.91
N GLY A 23 2.45 -0.18 -4.51
CA GLY A 23 1.21 0.40 -4.00
C GLY A 23 0.03 0.13 -4.91
N SER A 24 -1.17 0.11 -4.35
CA SER A 24 -2.41 0.07 -5.14
C SER A 24 -3.60 0.69 -4.40
N ALA A 25 -4.69 0.90 -5.12
CA ALA A 25 -6.03 1.05 -4.56
C ALA A 25 -6.54 -0.30 -4.01
N ARG A 26 -7.59 -0.21 -3.21
CA ARG A 26 -8.23 -1.37 -2.58
C ARG A 26 -8.89 -2.33 -3.61
N PRO A 27 -9.19 -3.57 -3.20
CA PRO A 27 -10.08 -4.46 -3.94
C PRO A 27 -11.46 -3.82 -4.22
N GLY A 28 -12.00 -4.00 -5.42
CA GLY A 28 -13.21 -3.31 -5.88
C GLY A 28 -13.02 -1.86 -6.37
N ALA A 29 -11.79 -1.39 -6.58
CA ALA A 29 -11.53 -0.03 -7.10
C ALA A 29 -10.72 -0.02 -8.43
N PRO A 30 -11.28 -0.52 -9.56
CA PRO A 30 -10.52 -0.74 -10.80
C PRO A 30 -9.97 0.53 -11.46
N GLN A 31 -10.69 1.66 -11.38
CA GLN A 31 -10.29 2.91 -12.06
C GLN A 31 -10.53 4.19 -11.24
N GLN A 32 -11.10 4.08 -10.02
CA GLN A 32 -11.54 5.25 -9.26
C GLN A 32 -10.81 5.36 -7.91
N ARG A 33 -10.04 6.44 -7.75
CA ARG A 33 -9.35 6.79 -6.51
C ARG A 33 -10.31 7.30 -5.41
N CYS A 34 -11.48 7.79 -5.81
CA CYS A 34 -12.45 8.52 -4.99
C CYS A 34 -13.79 7.77 -4.84
N TYR A 35 -13.86 6.50 -5.20
CA TYR A 35 -15.11 5.76 -5.21
C TYR A 35 -15.56 5.45 -3.79
N ASN A 36 -16.78 5.88 -3.43
CA ASN A 36 -17.52 5.28 -2.35
C ASN A 36 -18.54 4.35 -3.02
N PRO A 37 -18.48 3.02 -2.79
CA PRO A 37 -19.41 2.13 -3.44
C PRO A 37 -20.81 2.40 -2.87
N GLU A 38 -21.82 2.44 -3.73
CA GLU A 38 -23.21 2.58 -3.30
C GLU A 38 -23.69 1.31 -2.59
N ASP A 39 -23.19 0.16 -3.06
CA ASP A 39 -23.38 -1.16 -2.49
C ASP A 39 -22.11 -1.69 -1.81
N LYS A 40 -22.21 -2.82 -1.12
CA LYS A 40 -21.01 -3.49 -0.59
C LYS A 40 -20.19 -4.09 -1.73
N VAL A 41 -18.86 -4.08 -1.58
CA VAL A 41 -17.93 -4.73 -2.51
C VAL A 41 -18.10 -6.24 -2.40
N THR A 42 -18.37 -6.85 -3.53
CA THR A 42 -18.67 -8.28 -3.66
C THR A 42 -17.40 -9.13 -3.62
N PRO A 43 -17.49 -10.44 -3.27
CA PRO A 43 -16.36 -11.36 -3.38
C PRO A 43 -15.75 -11.43 -4.78
N ALA A 44 -16.57 -11.32 -5.83
CA ALA A 44 -16.10 -11.35 -7.21
C ALA A 44 -15.19 -10.15 -7.54
N GLU A 45 -15.55 -8.95 -7.07
CA GLU A 45 -14.71 -7.75 -7.25
C GLU A 45 -13.39 -7.83 -6.46
N VAL A 46 -13.40 -8.51 -5.31
CA VAL A 46 -12.18 -8.80 -4.55
C VAL A 46 -11.31 -9.82 -5.30
N ASP A 47 -11.92 -10.86 -5.87
CA ASP A 47 -11.23 -11.90 -6.63
C ASP A 47 -10.63 -11.34 -7.93
N ASP A 48 -11.31 -10.41 -8.61
CA ASP A 48 -10.77 -9.70 -9.79
C ASP A 48 -9.52 -8.88 -9.45
N TRP A 49 -9.54 -8.18 -8.32
CA TRP A 49 -8.36 -7.47 -7.84
C TRP A 49 -7.23 -8.44 -7.48
N ALA A 50 -7.55 -9.54 -6.81
CA ALA A 50 -6.56 -10.54 -6.41
C ALA A 50 -5.92 -11.22 -7.62
N ALA A 51 -6.72 -11.57 -8.63
CA ALA A 51 -6.23 -12.11 -9.90
C ALA A 51 -5.28 -11.14 -10.61
N PHE A 52 -5.61 -9.84 -10.63
CA PHE A 52 -4.71 -8.84 -11.17
C PHE A 52 -3.38 -8.78 -10.41
N MET A 53 -3.40 -8.68 -9.08
CA MET A 53 -2.17 -8.59 -8.28
C MET A 53 -1.30 -9.85 -8.41
N THR A 54 -1.91 -11.03 -8.37
CA THR A 54 -1.19 -12.30 -8.55
C THR A 54 -0.62 -12.46 -9.95
N SER A 55 -1.29 -11.94 -11.00
CA SER A 55 -0.73 -11.89 -12.36
C SER A 55 0.54 -11.02 -12.48
N HIS A 56 0.70 -10.05 -11.58
CA HIS A 56 1.94 -9.26 -11.44
C HIS A 56 2.98 -9.89 -10.49
N GLY A 57 2.69 -11.10 -9.99
CA GLY A 57 3.55 -11.86 -9.09
C GLY A 57 3.52 -11.40 -7.64
N VAL A 58 2.54 -10.58 -7.24
CA VAL A 58 2.34 -10.18 -5.84
C VAL A 58 1.99 -11.42 -5.01
N GLN A 59 2.70 -11.58 -3.91
CA GLN A 59 2.56 -12.71 -2.99
C GLN A 59 2.08 -12.29 -1.61
N ARG A 60 2.32 -11.02 -1.23
CA ARG A 60 1.90 -10.45 0.06
C ARG A 60 1.05 -9.20 -0.10
N VAL A 61 0.11 -9.00 0.83
CA VAL A 61 -0.76 -7.83 0.90
C VAL A 61 -0.71 -7.19 2.28
N VAL A 62 -0.49 -5.87 2.31
CA VAL A 62 -0.67 -5.04 3.50
C VAL A 62 -1.81 -4.05 3.23
N SER A 63 -2.95 -4.29 3.87
CA SER A 63 -4.10 -3.39 3.87
C SER A 63 -3.94 -2.33 4.95
N LEU A 64 -4.19 -1.06 4.60
CA LEU A 64 -4.19 0.09 5.51
C LEU A 64 -5.61 0.60 5.78
N LEU A 65 -6.62 -0.24 5.59
CA LEU A 65 -8.03 0.10 5.76
C LEU A 65 -8.38 0.14 7.25
N SER A 66 -9.22 1.11 7.62
CA SER A 66 -9.87 1.16 8.93
C SER A 66 -11.04 0.17 9.01
N ASP A 67 -11.52 -0.15 10.21
CA ASP A 67 -12.67 -1.04 10.42
C ASP A 67 -13.90 -0.58 9.63
N LYS A 68 -14.20 0.72 9.64
CA LYS A 68 -15.32 1.30 8.86
C LYS A 68 -15.18 1.08 7.35
N GLU A 69 -13.96 1.06 6.84
CA GLU A 69 -13.71 0.80 5.42
C GLU A 69 -13.78 -0.70 5.10
N LEU A 70 -13.45 -1.56 6.07
CA LEU A 70 -13.61 -3.01 5.97
C LEU A 70 -15.09 -3.42 5.99
N ASP A 71 -15.97 -2.65 6.64
CA ASP A 71 -17.41 -2.91 6.65
C ASP A 71 -18.08 -2.76 5.27
N THR A 72 -17.38 -2.13 4.32
CA THR A 72 -17.86 -1.95 2.94
C THR A 72 -17.74 -3.21 2.08
N TYR A 73 -17.17 -4.30 2.60
CA TYR A 73 -17.13 -5.59 1.90
C TYR A 73 -18.28 -6.49 2.38
N GLU A 74 -18.85 -7.28 1.48
CA GLU A 74 -19.90 -8.25 1.81
C GLU A 74 -19.40 -9.37 2.74
N GLN A 75 -18.12 -9.71 2.60
CA GLN A 75 -17.44 -10.72 3.40
C GLN A 75 -16.17 -10.13 4.01
N PRO A 76 -15.67 -10.70 5.13
CA PRO A 76 -14.40 -10.25 5.71
C PRO A 76 -13.29 -10.30 4.66
N LEU A 77 -12.69 -9.14 4.37
CA LEU A 77 -11.67 -9.01 3.32
C LEU A 77 -10.48 -9.97 3.54
N SER A 78 -10.11 -10.19 4.80
CA SER A 78 -9.05 -11.14 5.19
C SER A 78 -9.33 -12.56 4.68
N THR A 79 -10.58 -13.03 4.76
CA THR A 79 -10.98 -14.35 4.26
C THR A 79 -10.71 -14.44 2.77
N SER A 80 -11.19 -13.47 1.98
CA SER A 80 -11.02 -13.46 0.53
C SER A 80 -9.55 -13.41 0.11
N LEU A 81 -8.75 -12.52 0.72
CA LEU A 81 -7.33 -12.37 0.39
C LEU A 81 -6.50 -13.60 0.78
N SER A 82 -6.82 -14.26 1.88
CA SER A 82 -6.07 -15.45 2.34
C SER A 82 -6.11 -16.63 1.36
N ARG A 83 -7.08 -16.65 0.43
CA ARG A 83 -7.21 -17.67 -0.61
C ARG A 83 -6.18 -17.51 -1.74
N SER A 84 -5.71 -16.29 -1.97
CA SER A 84 -4.91 -15.93 -3.16
C SER A 84 -3.48 -15.53 -2.83
N PHE A 85 -3.21 -15.09 -1.60
CA PHE A 85 -1.91 -14.57 -1.20
C PHE A 85 -1.30 -15.42 -0.09
N LYS A 86 0.02 -15.58 -0.12
CA LYS A 86 0.79 -16.26 0.94
C LYS A 86 0.60 -15.58 2.30
N ARG A 87 0.46 -14.25 2.28
CA ARG A 87 0.23 -13.44 3.47
C ARG A 87 -0.62 -12.23 3.12
N ALA A 88 -1.67 -12.00 3.89
CA ALA A 88 -2.49 -10.79 3.80
C ALA A 88 -2.83 -10.32 5.22
N ILE A 89 -2.51 -9.07 5.52
CA ILE A 89 -2.76 -8.48 6.84
C ILE A 89 -3.42 -7.11 6.71
N ASN A 90 -4.14 -6.70 7.75
CA ASN A 90 -4.60 -5.32 7.90
C ASN A 90 -3.80 -4.64 9.01
N VAL A 91 -3.25 -3.47 8.73
CA VAL A 91 -2.46 -2.67 9.67
C VAL A 91 -3.14 -1.32 9.87
N ASP A 92 -3.59 -1.06 11.09
CA ASP A 92 -3.97 0.28 11.49
C ASP A 92 -2.71 1.07 11.83
N THR A 93 -2.27 1.92 10.91
CA THR A 93 -1.06 2.71 11.09
C THR A 93 -1.23 3.86 12.09
N LYS A 94 -2.44 4.11 12.59
CA LYS A 94 -2.70 5.11 13.63
C LYS A 94 -2.62 4.52 15.03
N ALA A 95 -2.69 3.19 15.15
CA ALA A 95 -2.53 2.51 16.42
C ALA A 95 -1.07 2.58 16.91
N PRO A 96 -0.81 2.55 18.23
CA PRO A 96 0.55 2.44 18.76
C PRO A 96 1.30 1.25 18.14
N GLY A 97 2.50 1.49 17.58
CA GLY A 97 3.29 0.47 16.89
C GLY A 97 2.80 0.09 15.48
N GLY A 98 1.76 0.74 14.95
CA GLY A 98 1.25 0.48 13.61
C GLY A 98 2.25 0.79 12.51
N ALA A 99 3.01 1.87 12.64
CA ALA A 99 4.09 2.22 11.72
C ALA A 99 5.22 1.17 11.71
N ASP A 100 5.61 0.69 12.89
CA ASP A 100 6.62 -0.38 13.02
C ASP A 100 6.13 -1.70 12.42
N THR A 101 4.87 -2.05 12.67
CA THR A 101 4.26 -3.25 12.09
C THR A 101 4.26 -3.19 10.56
N LEU A 102 3.86 -2.06 9.98
CA LEU A 102 3.92 -1.85 8.53
C LEU A 102 5.34 -2.03 7.98
N LEU A 103 6.32 -1.31 8.56
CA LEU A 103 7.70 -1.32 8.06
C LEU A 103 8.34 -2.70 8.20
N LYS A 104 8.05 -3.40 9.30
CA LYS A 104 8.49 -4.79 9.51
C LYS A 104 7.93 -5.72 8.43
N GLU A 105 6.67 -5.59 8.08
CA GLU A 105 6.03 -6.48 7.09
C GLU A 105 6.59 -6.27 5.68
N LEU A 106 6.96 -5.04 5.34
CA LEU A 106 7.71 -4.75 4.12
C LEU A 106 9.13 -5.34 4.17
N GLN A 107 9.83 -5.16 5.29
CA GLN A 107 11.16 -5.71 5.49
C GLN A 107 11.18 -7.25 5.39
N ASP A 108 10.21 -7.93 6.01
CA ASP A 108 10.06 -9.38 5.96
C ASP A 108 9.75 -9.86 4.54
N ALA A 109 8.97 -9.10 3.77
CA ALA A 109 8.70 -9.40 2.35
C ALA A 109 9.99 -9.31 1.52
N MET A 110 10.80 -8.29 1.76
CA MET A 110 12.10 -8.14 1.10
C MET A 110 13.05 -9.29 1.41
N GLN A 111 13.17 -9.67 2.68
CA GLN A 111 14.04 -10.78 3.09
C GLN A 111 13.60 -12.11 2.48
N ALA A 112 12.28 -12.31 2.33
CA ALA A 112 11.72 -13.48 1.67
C ALA A 112 11.77 -13.43 0.13
N GLN A 113 12.21 -12.31 -0.48
CA GLN A 113 12.15 -12.07 -1.93
C GLN A 113 10.73 -12.19 -2.49
N GLU A 114 9.75 -11.71 -1.73
CA GLU A 114 8.33 -11.77 -2.08
C GLU A 114 7.79 -10.39 -2.43
N LYS A 115 7.19 -10.27 -3.62
CA LYS A 115 6.52 -9.02 -4.01
C LYS A 115 5.35 -8.74 -3.06
N VAL A 116 5.32 -7.53 -2.51
CA VAL A 116 4.30 -7.05 -1.58
C VAL A 116 3.59 -5.83 -2.13
N VAL A 117 2.26 -5.79 -1.99
CA VAL A 117 1.46 -4.60 -2.30
C VAL A 117 0.90 -3.98 -1.03
N VAL A 118 1.05 -2.67 -0.90
CA VAL A 118 0.43 -1.86 0.15
C VAL A 118 -0.76 -1.10 -0.43
N HIS A 119 -1.96 -1.32 0.10
CA HIS A 119 -3.14 -0.60 -0.34
C HIS A 119 -3.83 0.16 0.79
N CYS A 120 -4.43 1.28 0.43
CA CYS A 120 -5.42 1.95 1.25
C CYS A 120 -6.71 2.06 0.45
N TRP A 121 -7.58 3.03 0.73
CA TRP A 121 -8.80 3.23 -0.04
C TRP A 121 -8.53 3.46 -1.54
N GLY A 122 -7.98 4.63 -1.89
CA GLY A 122 -7.66 4.98 -3.27
C GLY A 122 -6.22 4.69 -3.70
N GLY A 123 -5.40 4.10 -2.82
CA GLY A 123 -3.97 3.87 -3.10
C GLY A 123 -3.16 5.15 -3.26
N GLY A 124 -3.60 6.24 -2.63
CA GLY A 124 -3.06 7.58 -2.84
C GLY A 124 -2.28 8.12 -1.65
N GLY A 125 -3.03 8.49 -0.60
CA GLY A 125 -2.48 9.15 0.59
C GLY A 125 -1.75 8.17 1.50
N ARG A 126 -2.48 7.35 2.27
CA ARG A 126 -1.89 6.34 3.18
C ARG A 126 -0.86 5.42 2.50
N SER A 127 -1.15 4.94 1.28
CA SER A 127 -0.16 4.17 0.51
C SER A 127 1.06 5.02 0.13
N GLY A 128 0.89 6.26 -0.30
CA GLY A 128 2.04 7.13 -0.61
C GLY A 128 2.91 7.39 0.61
N LEU A 129 2.30 7.67 1.76
CA LEU A 129 2.97 7.84 3.04
C LEU A 129 3.75 6.58 3.46
N ALA A 130 3.10 5.42 3.40
CA ALA A 130 3.68 4.11 3.70
C ALA A 130 4.91 3.81 2.81
N LEU A 131 4.77 4.02 1.51
CA LEU A 131 5.85 3.78 0.55
C LEU A 131 7.00 4.78 0.73
N ALA A 132 6.71 6.05 1.03
CA ALA A 132 7.76 7.02 1.31
C ALA A 132 8.51 6.69 2.61
N ALA A 133 7.81 6.26 3.66
CA ALA A 133 8.44 5.78 4.90
C ALA A 133 9.33 4.56 4.64
N TRP A 134 8.90 3.65 3.77
CA TRP A 134 9.73 2.55 3.30
C TRP A 134 11.01 3.03 2.62
N LEU A 135 10.94 4.01 1.71
CA LEU A 135 12.13 4.52 1.03
C LEU A 135 13.13 5.17 1.99
N VAL A 136 12.64 5.92 3.00
CA VAL A 136 13.52 6.48 4.03
C VAL A 136 14.24 5.36 4.78
N ARG A 137 13.53 4.30 5.16
CA ARG A 137 14.09 3.20 5.96
C ARG A 137 15.02 2.29 5.17
N GLN A 138 14.63 1.90 3.96
CA GLN A 138 15.36 0.91 3.17
C GLN A 138 16.48 1.52 2.34
N HIS A 139 16.27 2.74 1.81
CA HIS A 139 17.18 3.39 0.87
C HIS A 139 17.89 4.61 1.45
N GLY A 140 17.64 4.96 2.72
CA GLY A 140 18.32 6.06 3.41
C GLY A 140 18.02 7.45 2.86
N LEU A 141 16.93 7.60 2.09
CA LEU A 141 16.48 8.89 1.57
C LEU A 141 16.01 9.81 2.69
N THR A 142 16.13 11.13 2.52
CA THR A 142 15.44 12.06 3.42
C THR A 142 13.92 11.99 3.20
N PRO A 143 13.09 12.39 4.18
CA PRO A 143 11.64 12.45 4.01
C PRO A 143 11.20 13.23 2.76
N GLU A 144 11.88 14.35 2.46
CA GLU A 144 11.63 15.17 1.27
C GLU A 144 11.90 14.39 -0.02
N GLN A 145 13.06 13.74 -0.11
CA GLN A 145 13.45 12.93 -1.27
C GLN A 145 12.49 11.76 -1.45
N ALA A 146 12.19 11.03 -0.38
CA ALA A 146 11.29 9.88 -0.41
C ALA A 146 9.88 10.27 -0.89
N ALA A 147 9.33 11.36 -0.35
CA ALA A 147 8.03 11.86 -0.76
C ALA A 147 8.02 12.24 -2.25
N GLN A 148 9.04 12.97 -2.71
CA GLN A 148 9.19 13.35 -4.10
C GLN A 148 9.29 12.13 -5.03
N HIS A 149 10.19 11.19 -4.73
CA HIS A 149 10.40 9.97 -5.54
C HIS A 149 9.12 9.15 -5.69
N VAL A 150 8.38 8.89 -4.60
CA VAL A 150 7.12 8.14 -4.67
C VAL A 150 6.09 8.86 -5.54
N MET A 151 5.98 10.18 -5.44
CA MET A 151 5.02 10.96 -6.22
C MET A 151 5.37 11.00 -7.71
N GLU A 152 6.63 11.25 -8.06
CA GLU A 152 7.08 11.35 -9.45
C GLU A 152 7.08 10.00 -10.15
N PHE A 153 7.62 8.96 -9.49
CA PHE A 153 7.72 7.63 -10.09
C PHE A 153 6.37 6.94 -10.25
N SER A 154 5.44 7.13 -9.30
CA SER A 154 4.08 6.62 -9.50
C SER A 154 3.39 7.30 -10.67
N ARG A 155 3.59 8.62 -10.86
CA ARG A 155 3.03 9.36 -12.00
C ARG A 155 3.59 8.86 -13.33
N SER A 156 4.88 8.53 -13.41
CA SER A 156 5.46 7.97 -14.64
C SER A 156 4.89 6.59 -15.00
N GLN A 157 4.30 5.87 -14.02
CA GLN A 157 3.59 4.61 -14.22
C GLN A 157 2.06 4.77 -14.36
N GLY A 158 1.55 6.00 -14.51
CA GLY A 158 0.10 6.25 -14.62
C GLY A 158 -0.66 6.10 -13.29
N ALA A 159 0.05 5.91 -12.17
CA ALA A 159 -0.51 5.91 -10.83
C ALA A 159 -0.41 7.30 -10.18
N SER A 160 -1.09 7.48 -9.05
CA SER A 160 -1.00 8.72 -8.27
C SER A 160 -0.87 8.44 -6.79
N ARG A 161 0.26 8.86 -6.23
CA ARG A 161 0.56 8.88 -4.80
C ARG A 161 0.59 10.31 -4.26
N ARG A 162 0.46 10.43 -2.95
CA ARG A 162 0.66 11.67 -2.19
C ARG A 162 1.38 11.29 -0.90
N ALA A 163 2.47 12.00 -0.61
CA ALA A 163 3.20 11.88 0.63
C ALA A 163 3.47 13.30 1.12
N ASP A 164 2.75 13.72 2.16
CA ASP A 164 3.03 14.99 2.82
C ASP A 164 4.28 14.81 3.70
N VAL A 165 5.23 15.73 3.59
CA VAL A 165 6.55 15.59 4.23
C VAL A 165 6.43 15.67 5.74
N GLU A 166 5.57 16.54 6.27
CA GLU A 166 5.42 16.69 7.73
C GLU A 166 4.69 15.48 8.31
N GLN A 167 3.63 15.00 7.65
CA GLN A 167 3.00 13.72 8.02
C GLN A 167 3.98 12.55 7.96
N LEU A 168 4.91 12.55 7.00
CA LEU A 168 5.93 11.51 6.89
C LEU A 168 6.93 11.57 8.05
N LYS A 169 7.36 12.76 8.45
CA LYS A 169 8.23 12.95 9.61
C LYS A 169 7.55 12.48 10.90
N GLU A 170 6.29 12.87 11.11
CA GLU A 170 5.48 12.41 12.24
C GLU A 170 5.34 10.88 12.24
N PHE A 171 5.00 10.31 11.08
CA PHE A 171 4.90 8.87 10.90
C PHE A 171 6.19 8.14 11.28
N LEU A 172 7.33 8.61 10.76
CA LEU A 172 8.64 8.04 11.05
C LEU A 172 9.06 8.20 12.50
N ALA A 173 8.66 9.30 13.17
CA ALA A 173 8.92 9.52 14.58
C ALA A 173 8.15 8.55 15.49
N THR A 174 6.99 8.07 15.05
CA THR A 174 6.24 7.01 15.78
C THR A 174 6.81 5.62 15.56
N ALA A 175 7.60 5.43 14.49
CA ALA A 175 8.27 4.18 14.21
C ALA A 175 9.62 4.13 14.95
N THR A 176 9.85 3.08 15.72
CA THR A 176 11.13 2.86 16.38
C THR A 176 12.25 2.75 15.35
N ALA A 177 13.46 3.24 15.69
CA ALA A 177 14.63 2.99 14.85
C ALA A 177 14.82 1.47 14.74
N ALA A 178 14.85 0.93 13.52
CA ALA A 178 15.14 -0.47 13.33
C ALA A 178 16.58 -0.69 13.85
N PRO A 179 16.86 -1.75 14.61
CA PRO A 179 18.24 -2.04 15.00
C PRO A 179 19.06 -2.16 13.73
N SER A 180 20.09 -1.32 13.59
CA SER A 180 21.06 -1.41 12.50
C SER A 180 21.59 -2.83 12.48
N SER A 181 21.17 -3.61 11.47
CA SER A 181 21.73 -4.93 11.25
C SER A 181 23.12 -4.71 10.65
N LEU A 182 24.14 -4.97 11.47
CA LEU A 182 25.54 -5.08 11.07
C LEU A 182 25.74 -6.26 10.11
#